data_AF-A0A938S8P2-F1
#
_entry.id   AF-A0A938S8P2-F1
#
_cell.length_a   1.000
_cell.length_b   1.000
_cell.length_c   1.000
_cell.angle_alpha   90.00
_cell.angle_beta   90.00
_cell.angle_gamma   90.00
#
_symmetry.space_group_name_H-M   'P 1'
#
loop_
_entity.id
_entity.type
_entity.pdbx_description
1 polymer ?
#
loop_
_entity_poly.entity_id
_entity_poly.type
_entity_poly.pdbx_seq_one_letter_code
_entity_poly.pdbx_strand_id
1 'polypeptide(L)'
;MPMRDARRLINLYDVIVNWCETWKPDCAFSGSTQKDFQRWQTAFKRHYRRCLGPWPEKVPLRLETVERVDKGDYVREKILFDSSPGVTVPAYFLVPKGIPPGERPPGILAAHGHGNGKDDICGVTREKGDANAIATVDRLNYEYAVEAAKRGYVVVAPDWCPFGERRPPAWWSRPSRDPCNVVNLAFQYFGRPLIAQSIWDGMRAVDALISRPDVDRKRLAVLGLS
;
A
#
# COMPACT_ATOMS: atom_id res chain seq x y z
N MET A 1 -15.00 -6.00 43.21
CA MET A 1 -14.58 -4.97 42.24
C MET A 1 -15.64 -3.88 42.29
N PRO A 2 -15.32 -2.63 42.71
CA PRO A 2 -16.34 -1.61 42.87
C PRO A 2 -16.89 -1.24 41.49
N MET A 3 -18.22 -1.24 41.35
CA MET A 3 -18.90 -0.75 40.16
C MET A 3 -18.43 0.69 39.94
N ARG A 4 -17.65 0.93 38.87
CA ARG A 4 -17.36 2.28 38.41
C ARG A 4 -18.72 2.94 38.17
N ASP A 5 -18.93 4.08 38.83
CA ASP A 5 -20.14 4.89 38.73
C ASP A 5 -20.60 4.93 37.28
N ALA A 6 -21.77 4.33 36.99
CA ALA A 6 -22.24 4.11 35.63
C ALA A 6 -22.72 5.46 35.06
N ARG A 7 -21.77 6.32 34.69
CA ARG A 7 -22.02 7.58 34.02
C ARG A 7 -22.86 7.28 32.78
N ARG A 8 -24.10 7.78 32.76
CA ARG A 8 -24.98 7.67 31.59
C ARG A 8 -24.39 8.52 30.48
N LEU A 9 -23.97 7.87 29.39
CA LEU A 9 -23.44 8.55 28.21
C LEU A 9 -24.61 8.79 27.24
N ILE A 10 -24.87 10.05 26.92
CA ILE A 10 -26.02 10.45 26.09
C ILE A 10 -25.56 10.77 24.67
N ASN A 11 -24.49 11.54 24.51
CA ASN A 11 -23.97 11.86 23.18
C ASN A 11 -23.08 10.71 22.66
N LEU A 12 -23.12 10.50 21.35
CA LEU A 12 -22.41 9.38 20.73
C LEU A 12 -20.89 9.54 20.74
N TYR A 13 -20.37 10.76 20.84
CA TYR A 13 -18.94 10.99 20.97
C TYR A 13 -18.40 10.33 22.25
N ASP A 14 -19.00 10.63 23.39
CA ASP A 14 -18.61 10.05 24.68
C ASP A 14 -18.81 8.53 24.69
N VAL A 15 -19.86 8.02 24.04
CA VAL A 15 -20.10 6.58 23.88
C VAL A 15 -18.95 5.91 23.12
N ILE A 16 -18.55 6.47 21.97
CA ILE A 16 -17.47 5.93 21.15
C ILE A 16 -16.13 6.02 21.88
N VAL A 17 -15.83 7.14 22.53
CA VAL A 17 -14.61 7.30 23.34
C VAL A 17 -14.56 6.23 24.43
N ASN A 18 -15.66 6.04 25.17
CA ASN A 18 -15.75 4.99 26.18
C ASN A 18 -15.56 3.59 25.58
N TRP A 19 -16.11 3.31 24.39
CA TRP A 19 -15.83 2.05 23.70
C TRP A 19 -14.34 1.89 23.39
N CYS A 20 -13.67 2.91 22.86
CA CYS A 20 -12.24 2.85 22.57
C CYS A 20 -11.39 2.60 23.84
N GLU A 21 -11.71 3.26 24.95
CA GLU A 21 -10.96 3.13 26.21
C GLU A 21 -11.18 1.79 26.92
N THR A 22 -12.36 1.19 26.74
CA THR A 22 -12.73 -0.06 27.42
C THR A 22 -12.59 -1.29 26.54
N TRP A 23 -12.39 -1.11 25.24
CA TRP A 23 -12.23 -2.21 24.29
C TRP A 23 -10.96 -3.00 24.56
N LYS A 24 -11.09 -4.32 24.53
CA LYS A 24 -9.97 -5.25 24.67
C LYS A 24 -9.76 -5.94 23.32
N PRO A 25 -8.58 -5.81 22.70
CA PRO A 25 -8.30 -6.49 21.44
C PRO A 25 -8.36 -8.02 21.60
N ASP A 26 -9.10 -8.70 20.73
CA ASP A 26 -9.31 -10.16 20.77
C ASP A 26 -8.01 -10.98 20.65
N CYS A 27 -6.95 -10.38 20.11
CA CYS A 27 -5.68 -11.04 19.83
C CYS A 27 -4.48 -10.23 20.34
N ALA A 28 -4.57 -9.64 21.54
CA ALA A 28 -3.40 -9.08 22.21
C ALA A 28 -2.37 -10.18 22.53
N PHE A 29 -1.09 -9.93 22.24
CA PHE A 29 -0.02 -10.87 22.61
C PHE A 29 0.32 -10.71 24.09
N SER A 30 0.27 -11.81 24.85
CA SER A 30 0.59 -11.84 26.28
C SER A 30 1.56 -12.97 26.66
N GLY A 31 2.21 -13.58 25.67
CA GLY A 31 3.12 -14.70 25.87
C GLY A 31 4.56 -14.24 26.15
N SER A 32 5.39 -15.16 26.64
CA SER A 32 6.82 -14.91 26.90
C SER A 32 7.75 -15.89 26.19
N THR A 33 7.20 -16.90 25.51
CA THR A 33 7.99 -17.93 24.81
C THR A 33 7.76 -17.91 23.30
N GLN A 34 8.68 -18.52 22.55
CA GLN A 34 8.52 -18.74 21.11
C GLN A 34 7.25 -19.55 20.78
N LYS A 35 6.92 -20.54 21.62
CA LYS A 35 5.73 -21.37 21.45
C LYS A 35 4.44 -20.56 21.64
N ASP A 36 4.43 -19.64 22.61
CA ASP A 36 3.31 -18.71 22.80
C ASP A 36 3.14 -17.82 21.57
N PHE A 37 4.25 -17.27 21.06
CA PHE A 37 4.23 -16.43 19.87
C PHE A 37 3.70 -17.18 18.65
N GLN A 38 4.13 -18.42 18.40
CA GLN A 38 3.64 -19.22 17.27
C GLN A 38 2.12 -19.49 17.36
N ARG A 39 1.62 -19.81 18.57
CA ARG A 39 0.19 -19.99 18.82
C ARG A 39 -0.59 -18.69 18.58
N TRP A 40 -0.12 -17.60 19.17
CA TRP A 40 -0.71 -16.27 19.00
C TRP A 40 -0.71 -15.86 17.53
N GLN A 41 0.40 -15.99 16.82
CA GLN A 41 0.53 -15.58 15.42
C GLN A 41 -0.46 -16.32 14.53
N THR A 42 -0.66 -17.62 14.77
CA THR A 42 -1.64 -18.42 14.03
C THR A 42 -3.07 -17.94 14.29
N ALA A 43 -3.41 -17.67 15.55
CA ALA A 43 -4.73 -17.14 15.92
C ALA A 43 -4.96 -15.72 15.39
N PHE A 44 -3.97 -14.83 15.56
CA PHE A 44 -3.98 -13.47 15.07
C PHE A 44 -4.18 -13.41 13.56
N LYS A 45 -3.39 -14.17 12.77
CA LYS A 45 -3.52 -14.21 11.31
C LYS A 45 -4.94 -14.64 10.89
N ARG A 46 -5.51 -15.64 11.56
CA ARG A 46 -6.89 -16.08 11.29
C ARG A 46 -7.92 -15.00 11.61
N HIS A 47 -7.77 -14.31 12.74
CA HIS A 47 -8.68 -13.23 13.14
C HIS A 47 -8.54 -12.00 12.23
N TYR A 48 -7.31 -11.53 12.01
CA TYR A 48 -6.97 -10.47 11.08
C TYR A 48 -7.56 -10.71 9.68
N ARG A 49 -7.42 -11.93 9.17
CA ARG A 49 -7.98 -12.32 7.87
C ARG A 49 -9.50 -12.19 7.80
N ARG A 50 -10.21 -12.47 8.90
CA ARG A 50 -11.66 -12.28 8.99
C ARG A 50 -12.03 -10.80 8.97
N CYS A 51 -11.29 -9.95 9.68
CA CYS A 51 -11.52 -8.49 9.71
C CYS A 51 -11.38 -7.84 8.32
N LEU A 52 -10.50 -8.38 7.47
CA LEU A 52 -10.31 -7.89 6.11
C LEU A 52 -11.46 -8.26 5.15
N GLY A 53 -12.33 -9.18 5.55
CA GLY A 53 -13.37 -9.70 4.66
C GLY A 53 -12.82 -10.58 3.53
N PRO A 54 -13.67 -10.93 2.54
CA PRO A 54 -13.28 -11.77 1.41
C PRO A 54 -12.30 -11.03 0.50
N TRP A 55 -11.31 -11.75 -0.04
CA TRP A 55 -10.50 -11.20 -1.12
C TRP A 55 -11.37 -10.96 -2.37
N PRO A 56 -11.01 -9.98 -3.22
CA PRO A 56 -11.48 -9.95 -4.60
C PRO A 56 -11.14 -11.25 -5.33
N GLU A 57 -11.85 -11.51 -6.43
CA GLU A 57 -11.51 -12.62 -7.33
C GLU A 57 -10.16 -12.37 -8.02
N LYS A 58 -9.33 -13.42 -8.11
CA LYS A 58 -8.05 -13.36 -8.82
C LYS A 58 -8.29 -13.55 -10.32
N VAL A 59 -7.77 -12.61 -11.11
CA VAL A 59 -7.78 -12.64 -12.57
C VAL A 59 -6.35 -12.82 -13.12
N PRO A 60 -6.16 -13.23 -14.39
CA PRO A 60 -4.86 -13.17 -15.05
C PRO A 60 -4.25 -11.76 -14.94
N LEU A 61 -2.93 -11.68 -14.75
CA LEU A 61 -2.27 -10.41 -14.45
C LEU A 61 -2.36 -9.36 -15.57
N ARG A 62 -2.45 -9.78 -16.85
CA ARG A 62 -2.43 -8.89 -18.04
C ARG A 62 -1.54 -7.66 -17.82
N LEU A 63 -0.24 -7.93 -17.69
CA LEU A 63 0.79 -6.91 -17.50
C LEU A 63 1.09 -6.23 -18.84
N GLU A 64 0.95 -4.91 -18.88
CA GLU A 64 1.27 -4.07 -20.03
C GLU A 64 2.27 -2.98 -19.61
N THR A 65 3.33 -2.79 -20.38
CA THR A 65 4.22 -1.63 -20.24
C THR A 65 3.81 -0.55 -21.24
N VAL A 66 3.33 0.59 -20.73
CA VAL A 66 2.77 1.67 -21.56
C VAL A 66 3.74 2.84 -21.76
N GLU A 67 4.79 2.92 -20.95
CA GLU A 67 5.85 3.93 -21.07
C GLU A 67 7.17 3.36 -20.58
N ARG A 68 8.28 3.78 -21.19
CA ARG A 68 9.63 3.44 -20.76
C ARG A 68 10.52 4.67 -20.87
N VAL A 69 11.14 5.07 -19.76
CA VAL A 69 12.00 6.25 -19.66
C VAL A 69 13.37 5.84 -19.13
N ASP A 70 14.43 6.22 -19.84
CA ASP A 70 15.81 6.08 -19.38
C ASP A 70 16.12 7.17 -18.34
N LYS A 71 16.55 6.77 -17.14
CA LYS A 71 16.88 7.66 -16.02
C LYS A 71 18.38 7.69 -15.70
N GLY A 72 19.23 7.26 -16.63
CA GLY A 72 20.67 7.11 -16.43
C GLY A 72 20.97 5.78 -15.77
N ASP A 73 20.90 5.71 -14.43
CA ASP A 73 21.31 4.55 -13.63
C ASP A 73 20.25 3.42 -13.60
N TYR A 74 19.01 3.75 -13.96
CA TYR A 74 17.90 2.82 -14.01
C TYR A 74 16.96 3.17 -15.17
N VAL A 75 16.04 2.26 -15.48
CA VAL A 75 14.92 2.49 -16.39
C VAL A 75 13.64 2.55 -15.56
N ARG A 76 12.81 3.56 -15.80
CA ARG A 76 11.45 3.61 -15.24
C ARG A 76 10.46 3.15 -16.29
N GLU A 77 9.67 2.14 -15.98
CA GLU A 77 8.63 1.60 -16.86
C GLU A 77 7.27 1.86 -16.22
N LYS A 78 6.38 2.59 -16.90
CA LYS A 78 4.98 2.67 -16.48
C LYS A 78 4.28 1.38 -16.90
N ILE A 79 3.68 0.70 -15.93
CA ILE A 79 2.98 -0.55 -16.16
C ILE A 79 1.52 -0.45 -15.72
N LEU A 80 0.69 -1.25 -16.37
CA LEU A 80 -0.68 -1.52 -15.98
C LEU A 80 -0.81 -3.02 -15.73
N PHE A 81 -1.52 -3.42 -14.67
CA PHE A 81 -1.85 -4.82 -14.43
C PHE A 81 -3.23 -4.98 -13.82
N ASP A 82 -3.87 -6.11 -14.10
CA ASP A 82 -5.18 -6.42 -13.59
C ASP A 82 -5.12 -7.09 -12.22
N SER A 83 -5.78 -6.44 -11.26
CA SER A 83 -5.82 -6.86 -9.87
C SER A 83 -7.02 -7.78 -9.59
N SER A 84 -8.20 -7.42 -10.09
CA SER A 84 -9.47 -8.15 -9.96
C SER A 84 -10.38 -7.84 -11.15
N PRO A 85 -11.56 -8.49 -11.30
CA PRO A 85 -12.43 -8.24 -12.44
C PRO A 85 -12.78 -6.75 -12.59
N GLY A 86 -12.42 -6.16 -13.74
CA GLY A 86 -12.67 -4.75 -14.04
C GLY A 86 -11.79 -3.75 -13.28
N VAL A 87 -10.75 -4.20 -12.56
CA VAL A 87 -9.85 -3.34 -11.79
C VAL A 87 -8.42 -3.47 -12.28
N THR A 88 -7.92 -2.39 -12.88
CA THR A 88 -6.53 -2.23 -13.31
C THR A 88 -5.78 -1.32 -12.34
N VAL A 89 -4.53 -1.67 -12.03
CA VAL A 89 -3.65 -0.91 -11.15
C VAL A 89 -2.50 -0.34 -11.97
N PRO A 90 -2.38 1.01 -12.07
CA PRO A 90 -1.20 1.64 -12.60
C PRO A 90 -0.05 1.58 -11.58
N ALA A 91 1.15 1.30 -12.07
CA ALA A 91 2.36 1.23 -11.27
C ALA A 91 3.58 1.68 -12.08
N TYR A 92 4.69 1.88 -11.39
CA TYR A 92 6.01 1.96 -12.02
C TYR A 92 6.86 0.74 -11.65
N PHE A 93 7.57 0.17 -12.62
CA PHE A 93 8.83 -0.51 -12.33
C PHE A 93 9.98 0.49 -12.38
N LEU A 94 10.91 0.38 -11.44
CA LEU A 94 12.24 0.98 -11.55
C LEU A 94 13.25 -0.16 -11.60
N VAL A 95 13.92 -0.29 -12.74
CA VAL A 95 14.80 -1.41 -13.06
C VAL A 95 16.23 -0.90 -13.14
N PRO A 96 17.14 -1.30 -12.23
CA PRO A 96 18.53 -0.87 -12.24
C PRO A 96 19.24 -1.33 -13.52
N LYS A 97 20.17 -0.52 -14.00
CA LYS A 97 21.09 -0.94 -15.08
C LYS A 97 22.36 -1.58 -14.51
N GLY A 98 23.15 -2.18 -15.39
CA GLY A 98 24.43 -2.78 -15.02
C GLY A 98 24.32 -4.05 -14.18
N ILE A 99 23.15 -4.70 -14.17
CA ILE A 99 22.98 -6.02 -13.55
C ILE A 99 23.92 -7.01 -14.26
N PRO A 100 24.84 -7.68 -13.55
CA PRO A 100 25.75 -8.65 -14.16
C PRO A 100 24.99 -9.78 -14.87
N PRO A 101 25.50 -10.30 -16.01
CA PRO A 101 24.86 -11.41 -16.71
C PRO A 101 24.65 -12.62 -15.79
N GLY A 102 23.42 -13.15 -15.77
CA GLY A 102 23.05 -14.30 -14.95
C GLY A 102 22.63 -13.96 -13.52
N GLU A 103 22.86 -12.73 -13.06
CA GLU A 103 22.36 -12.27 -11.76
C GLU A 103 20.91 -11.80 -11.83
N ARG A 104 20.20 -11.97 -10.71
CA ARG A 104 18.85 -11.48 -10.52
C ARG A 104 18.80 -10.63 -9.25
N PRO A 105 18.62 -9.31 -9.34
CA PRO A 105 18.51 -8.47 -8.17
C PRO A 105 17.29 -8.83 -7.30
N PRO A 106 17.37 -8.53 -5.99
CA PRO A 106 16.20 -8.56 -5.12
C PRO A 106 15.09 -7.60 -5.60
N GLY A 107 13.85 -7.96 -5.33
CA GLY A 107 12.67 -7.17 -5.66
C GLY A 107 12.12 -6.39 -4.45
N ILE A 108 11.60 -5.19 -4.69
CA ILE A 108 10.94 -4.37 -3.66
C ILE A 108 9.54 -3.95 -4.11
N LEU A 109 8.55 -4.15 -3.26
CA LEU A 109 7.28 -3.41 -3.32
C LEU A 109 7.44 -2.10 -2.54
N ALA A 110 7.32 -0.96 -3.22
CA ALA A 110 7.39 0.36 -2.61
C ALA A 110 5.98 0.97 -2.47
N ALA A 111 5.55 1.17 -1.22
CA ALA A 111 4.23 1.60 -0.84
C ALA A 111 4.22 3.10 -0.48
N HIS A 112 3.79 3.95 -1.41
CA HIS A 112 3.62 5.38 -1.12
C HIS A 112 2.58 5.60 0.00
N GLY A 113 2.64 6.75 0.66
CA GLY A 113 1.68 7.21 1.66
C GLY A 113 0.78 8.31 1.10
N HIS A 114 0.33 9.23 1.95
CA HIS A 114 -0.56 10.31 1.52
C HIS A 114 0.19 11.31 0.62
N GLY A 115 -0.41 11.66 -0.53
CA GLY A 115 0.18 12.59 -1.47
C GLY A 115 -0.27 12.38 -2.91
N ASN A 116 0.67 12.48 -3.85
CA ASN A 116 0.45 12.33 -5.28
C ASN A 116 0.60 10.89 -5.79
N GLY A 117 0.63 9.92 -4.89
CA GLY A 117 0.72 8.51 -5.24
C GLY A 117 2.15 8.04 -5.44
N LYS A 118 2.32 7.04 -6.31
CA LYS A 118 3.63 6.49 -6.70
C LYS A 118 4.58 7.55 -7.28
N ASP A 119 4.03 8.64 -7.82
CA ASP A 119 4.80 9.70 -8.47
C ASP A 119 5.81 10.37 -7.53
N ASP A 120 5.41 10.57 -6.26
CA ASP A 120 6.26 11.22 -5.25
C ASP A 120 7.46 10.35 -4.87
N ILE A 121 7.33 9.02 -4.96
CA ILE A 121 8.39 8.09 -4.57
C ILE A 121 9.27 7.67 -5.76
N CYS A 122 8.77 7.85 -7.00
CA CYS A 122 9.40 7.43 -8.27
C CYS A 122 10.05 8.56 -9.07
N GLY A 123 10.21 9.75 -8.47
CA GLY A 123 10.86 10.91 -9.10
C GLY A 123 10.05 11.60 -10.20
N VAL A 124 8.76 11.26 -10.35
CA VAL A 124 7.88 11.86 -11.35
C VAL A 124 7.39 13.24 -10.90
N THR A 125 7.17 13.43 -9.59
CA THR A 125 6.75 14.72 -9.04
C THR A 125 7.70 15.85 -9.42
N ARG A 126 9.01 15.58 -9.41
CA ARG A 126 10.03 16.54 -9.86
C ARG A 126 9.93 16.88 -11.35
N GLU A 127 9.65 15.89 -12.19
CA GLU A 127 9.50 16.08 -13.64
C GLU A 127 8.25 16.89 -14.00
N LYS A 128 7.19 16.79 -13.18
CA LYS A 128 5.97 17.59 -13.32
C LYS A 128 6.15 19.06 -12.94
N GLY A 129 7.20 19.41 -12.20
CA GLY A 129 7.57 20.79 -11.91
C GLY A 129 6.71 21.52 -10.87
N ASP A 130 5.89 20.82 -10.10
CA ASP A 130 5.13 21.45 -9.00
C ASP A 130 6.07 21.75 -7.83
N ALA A 131 6.41 23.02 -7.64
CA ALA A 131 7.37 23.48 -6.63
C ALA A 131 6.97 23.10 -5.19
N ASN A 132 5.67 23.10 -4.87
CA ASN A 132 5.20 22.76 -3.52
C ASN A 132 5.30 21.25 -3.27
N ALA A 133 4.93 20.45 -4.27
CA ALA A 133 5.06 19.00 -4.21
C ALA A 133 6.54 18.58 -4.11
N ILE A 134 7.42 19.21 -4.89
CA ILE A 134 8.88 18.99 -4.83
C ILE A 134 9.43 19.34 -3.45
N ALA A 135 9.07 20.51 -2.89
CA ALA A 135 9.53 20.89 -1.55
C ALA A 135 9.06 19.89 -0.47
N THR A 136 7.88 19.30 -0.64
CA THR A 136 7.37 18.26 0.27
C THR A 136 8.17 16.97 0.13
N VAL A 137 8.44 16.53 -1.10
CA VAL A 137 9.26 15.36 -1.39
C VAL A 137 10.67 15.51 -0.81
N ASP A 138 11.30 16.67 -0.98
CA ASP A 138 12.64 16.96 -0.47
C ASP A 138 12.65 16.98 1.07
N ARG A 139 11.70 17.66 1.70
CA ARG A 139 11.58 17.73 3.16
C ARG A 139 11.38 16.36 3.81
N LEU A 140 10.67 15.46 3.14
CA LEU A 140 10.34 14.12 3.65
C LEU A 140 11.28 13.03 3.16
N ASN A 141 12.25 13.34 2.30
CA ASN A 141 13.12 12.38 1.62
C ASN A 141 12.31 11.26 0.93
N TYR A 142 11.28 11.65 0.19
CA TYR A 142 10.20 10.73 -0.19
C TYR A 142 10.51 9.86 -1.42
N GLU A 143 11.54 10.17 -2.21
CA GLU A 143 11.98 9.42 -3.40
C GLU A 143 12.70 8.08 -3.07
N TYR A 144 12.27 7.37 -2.03
CA TYR A 144 12.95 6.15 -1.56
C TYR A 144 12.86 4.98 -2.57
N ALA A 145 11.91 4.98 -3.51
CA ALA A 145 11.88 3.99 -4.59
C ALA A 145 12.99 4.25 -5.62
N VAL A 146 13.28 5.52 -5.93
CA VAL A 146 14.44 5.91 -6.77
C VAL A 146 15.74 5.49 -6.11
N GLU A 147 15.88 5.77 -4.82
CA GLU A 147 17.08 5.43 -4.07
C GLU A 147 17.28 3.92 -3.90
N ALA A 148 16.20 3.14 -3.80
CA ALA A 148 16.26 1.69 -3.87
C ALA A 148 16.72 1.21 -5.25
N ALA A 149 16.18 1.76 -6.35
CA ALA A 149 16.59 1.38 -7.69
C ALA A 149 18.08 1.65 -7.95
N LYS A 150 18.58 2.83 -7.57
CA LYS A 150 20.01 3.17 -7.68
C LYS A 150 20.94 2.25 -6.88
N ARG A 151 20.41 1.58 -5.85
CA ARG A 151 21.15 0.59 -5.04
C ARG A 151 21.05 -0.84 -5.57
N GLY A 152 20.49 -1.04 -6.76
CA GLY A 152 20.46 -2.34 -7.44
C GLY A 152 19.24 -3.19 -7.13
N TYR A 153 18.15 -2.61 -6.62
CA TYR A 153 16.88 -3.32 -6.40
C TYR A 153 15.92 -3.09 -7.57
N VAL A 154 15.21 -4.12 -8.02
CA VAL A 154 14.06 -3.92 -8.92
C VAL A 154 12.87 -3.53 -8.07
N VAL A 155 12.31 -2.35 -8.31
CA VAL A 155 11.21 -1.80 -7.50
C VAL A 155 9.92 -1.81 -8.29
N VAL A 156 8.82 -2.23 -7.66
CA VAL A 156 7.44 -1.98 -8.14
C VAL A 156 6.76 -1.00 -7.20
N ALA A 157 6.14 0.03 -7.74
CA ALA A 157 5.43 1.07 -7.00
C ALA A 157 4.02 1.28 -7.58
N PRO A 158 2.99 0.62 -7.03
CA PRO A 158 1.61 0.82 -7.46
C PRO A 158 1.00 2.09 -6.87
N ASP A 159 -0.03 2.63 -7.52
CA ASP A 159 -0.92 3.59 -6.89
C ASP A 159 -1.93 2.86 -5.97
N TRP A 160 -1.89 3.19 -4.69
CA TRP A 160 -2.94 2.80 -3.74
C TRP A 160 -4.20 3.62 -4.02
N CYS A 161 -5.37 2.99 -3.90
CA CYS A 161 -6.61 3.74 -3.92
C CYS A 161 -6.70 4.60 -2.64
N PRO A 162 -7.04 5.90 -2.69
CA PRO A 162 -7.52 6.68 -3.85
C PRO A 162 -6.50 7.72 -4.37
N PHE A 163 -5.23 7.35 -4.47
CA PHE A 163 -4.14 8.26 -4.81
C PHE A 163 -3.68 8.10 -6.26
N GLY A 164 -2.80 9.02 -6.67
CA GLY A 164 -2.20 9.06 -7.99
C GLY A 164 -3.25 8.98 -9.09
N GLU A 165 -3.07 8.05 -10.01
CA GLU A 165 -3.96 7.86 -11.17
C GLU A 165 -5.29 7.19 -10.79
N ARG A 166 -5.44 6.72 -9.55
CA ARG A 166 -6.66 6.09 -9.03
C ARG A 166 -7.48 7.05 -8.18
N ARG A 167 -7.18 8.35 -8.24
CA ARG A 167 -7.92 9.39 -7.54
C ARG A 167 -9.30 9.58 -8.17
N PRO A 168 -10.39 9.55 -7.38
CA PRO A 168 -11.72 9.81 -7.90
C PRO A 168 -11.86 11.29 -8.29
N PRO A 169 -12.85 11.63 -9.13
CA PRO A 169 -13.12 13.02 -9.50
C PRO A 169 -13.31 13.92 -8.28
N ALA A 170 -12.87 15.18 -8.38
CA ALA A 170 -12.91 16.13 -7.25
C ALA A 170 -14.32 16.33 -6.66
N TRP A 171 -15.35 16.29 -7.52
CA TRP A 171 -16.76 16.38 -7.10
C TRP A 171 -17.21 15.18 -6.25
N TRP A 172 -16.59 14.01 -6.42
CA TRP A 172 -16.85 12.82 -5.60
C TRP A 172 -16.12 12.89 -4.26
N SER A 173 -14.84 13.33 -4.26
CA SER A 173 -14.01 13.43 -3.04
C SER A 173 -14.51 14.45 -2.03
N ARG A 174 -15.38 15.39 -2.45
CA ARG A 174 -15.90 16.53 -1.68
C ARG A 174 -14.77 17.48 -1.23
N PRO A 175 -14.76 18.77 -1.61
CA PRO A 175 -13.62 19.67 -1.39
C PRO A 175 -13.09 19.78 0.05
N SER A 176 -13.94 19.56 1.07
CA SER A 176 -13.59 19.67 2.49
C SER A 176 -13.34 18.33 3.18
N ARG A 177 -13.19 17.23 2.43
CA ARG A 177 -13.03 15.89 2.99
C ARG A 177 -11.80 15.20 2.43
N ASP A 178 -11.17 14.41 3.30
CA ASP A 178 -10.13 13.49 2.90
C ASP A 178 -10.71 12.41 1.95
N PRO A 179 -10.14 12.22 0.75
CA PRO A 179 -10.59 11.21 -0.19
C PRO A 179 -10.59 9.78 0.38
N CYS A 180 -9.64 9.43 1.25
CA CYS A 180 -9.58 8.14 1.93
C CYS A 180 -10.85 7.90 2.75
N ASN A 181 -11.36 8.93 3.44
CA ASN A 181 -12.58 8.80 4.23
C ASN A 181 -13.79 8.50 3.34
N VAL A 182 -13.95 9.27 2.25
CA VAL A 182 -15.09 9.11 1.34
C VAL A 182 -15.03 7.76 0.63
N VAL A 183 -13.86 7.36 0.14
CA VAL A 183 -13.68 6.09 -0.58
C VAL A 183 -13.80 4.91 0.38
N ASN A 184 -13.27 4.99 1.60
CA ASN A 184 -13.45 3.93 2.59
C ASN A 184 -14.93 3.73 2.95
N LEU A 185 -15.71 4.80 3.12
CA LEU A 185 -17.16 4.68 3.32
C LEU A 185 -17.85 4.05 2.11
N ALA A 186 -17.47 4.43 0.88
CA ALA A 186 -18.00 3.82 -0.34
C ALA A 186 -17.73 2.31 -0.39
N PHE A 187 -16.50 1.88 -0.05
CA PHE A 187 -16.11 0.47 0.01
C PHE A 187 -16.89 -0.31 1.08
N GLN A 188 -17.18 0.31 2.23
CA GLN A 188 -17.93 -0.32 3.31
C GLN A 188 -19.36 -0.70 2.91
N TYR A 189 -20.02 0.02 1.98
CA TYR A 189 -21.32 -0.39 1.44
C TYR A 189 -21.29 -1.75 0.74
N PHE A 190 -20.12 -2.18 0.25
CA PHE A 190 -19.91 -3.47 -0.38
C PHE A 190 -19.36 -4.53 0.60
N GLY A 191 -19.35 -4.23 1.90
CA GLY A 191 -18.82 -5.12 2.93
C GLY A 191 -17.30 -5.33 2.83
N ARG A 192 -16.58 -4.37 2.23
CA ARG A 192 -15.14 -4.45 2.00
C ARG A 192 -14.45 -3.25 2.66
N PRO A 193 -13.41 -3.45 3.49
CA PRO A 193 -12.62 -2.33 3.99
C PRO A 193 -11.61 -1.90 2.90
N LEU A 194 -11.37 -0.60 2.74
CA LEU A 194 -10.44 -0.07 1.73
C LEU A 194 -9.03 -0.68 1.85
N ILE A 195 -8.57 -0.90 3.09
CA ILE A 195 -7.27 -1.52 3.36
C ILE A 195 -7.16 -2.95 2.77
N ALA A 196 -8.26 -3.71 2.71
CA ALA A 196 -8.22 -5.04 2.09
C ALA A 196 -8.00 -4.95 0.58
N GLN A 197 -8.55 -3.92 -0.08
CA GLN A 197 -8.26 -3.67 -1.49
C GLN A 197 -6.80 -3.28 -1.69
N SER A 198 -6.24 -2.39 -0.87
CA SER A 198 -4.83 -2.02 -0.98
C SER A 198 -3.89 -3.20 -0.75
N ILE A 199 -4.18 -4.07 0.22
CA ILE A 199 -3.40 -5.31 0.44
C ILE A 199 -3.51 -6.23 -0.77
N TRP A 200 -4.71 -6.40 -1.31
CA TRP A 200 -4.93 -7.22 -2.51
C TRP A 200 -4.13 -6.68 -3.70
N ASP A 201 -4.23 -5.39 -3.99
CA ASP A 201 -3.47 -4.73 -5.06
C ASP A 201 -1.96 -4.87 -4.83
N GLY A 202 -1.49 -4.80 -3.57
CA GLY A 202 -0.10 -5.03 -3.20
C GLY A 202 0.36 -6.47 -3.46
N MET A 203 -0.48 -7.47 -3.13
CA MET A 203 -0.21 -8.87 -3.48
C MET A 203 -0.11 -9.06 -5.00
N ARG A 204 -0.97 -8.38 -5.76
CA ARG A 204 -0.97 -8.41 -7.23
C ARG A 204 0.23 -7.66 -7.83
N ALA A 205 0.69 -6.59 -7.19
CA ALA A 205 1.95 -5.92 -7.54
C ALA A 205 3.17 -6.82 -7.29
N VAL A 206 3.17 -7.60 -6.21
CA VAL A 206 4.20 -8.63 -5.97
C VAL A 206 4.14 -9.71 -7.04
N ASP A 207 2.95 -10.16 -7.46
CA ASP A 207 2.80 -11.09 -8.59
C ASP A 207 3.41 -10.51 -9.89
N ALA A 208 3.22 -9.21 -10.15
CA ALA A 208 3.87 -8.52 -11.26
C ALA A 208 5.40 -8.50 -11.14
N LEU A 209 5.91 -8.13 -9.96
CA LEU A 209 7.33 -8.10 -9.68
C LEU A 209 8.00 -9.46 -9.88
N ILE A 210 7.40 -10.54 -9.39
CA ILE A 210 7.99 -11.89 -9.52
C ILE A 210 7.76 -12.53 -10.89
N SER A 211 6.84 -12.01 -11.71
CA SER A 211 6.66 -12.45 -13.11
C SER A 211 7.85 -12.08 -13.99
N ARG A 212 8.64 -11.09 -13.57
CA ARG A 212 9.86 -10.65 -14.24
C ARG A 212 10.95 -11.73 -14.17
N PRO A 213 11.56 -12.13 -15.29
CA PRO A 213 12.64 -13.11 -15.29
C PRO A 213 13.95 -12.59 -14.68
N ASP A 214 14.12 -11.27 -14.66
CA ASP A 214 15.26 -10.53 -14.10
C ASP A 214 15.09 -10.15 -12.61
N VAL A 215 14.18 -10.80 -11.88
CA VAL A 215 13.98 -10.62 -10.44
C VAL A 215 14.22 -11.92 -9.67
N ASP A 216 14.91 -11.84 -8.54
CA ASP A 216 15.04 -12.97 -7.62
C ASP A 216 13.79 -13.12 -6.75
N ARG A 217 12.98 -14.11 -7.08
CA ARG A 217 11.71 -14.42 -6.42
C ARG A 217 11.87 -14.87 -4.95
N LYS A 218 13.08 -15.19 -4.50
CA LYS A 218 13.38 -15.58 -3.11
C LYS A 218 13.85 -14.40 -2.25
N ARG A 219 14.20 -13.26 -2.87
CA ARG A 219 14.69 -12.07 -2.18
C ARG A 219 13.76 -10.90 -2.45
N LEU A 220 12.67 -10.83 -1.68
CA LEU A 220 11.66 -9.78 -1.77
C LEU A 220 11.61 -8.97 -0.48
N ALA A 221 11.42 -7.66 -0.61
CA ALA A 221 11.17 -6.78 0.51
C ALA A 221 9.98 -5.84 0.22
N VAL A 222 9.48 -5.20 1.27
CA VAL A 222 8.45 -4.17 1.19
C VAL A 222 8.99 -2.93 1.89
N LEU A 223 8.90 -1.78 1.24
CA LEU A 223 9.19 -0.47 1.80
C LEU A 223 7.89 0.35 1.83
N GLY A 224 7.69 1.15 2.87
CA GLY A 224 6.54 2.05 2.94
C GLY A 224 6.80 3.21 3.89
N LEU A 225 6.29 4.39 3.53
CA LEU A 225 6.46 5.64 4.28
C LEU A 225 5.21 6.51 4.05
N SER A 226 4.63 7.04 5.13
CA SER A 226 3.46 7.93 5.09
C SER A 226 3.64 9.16 5.97
#